data_AF-A0A7S0AI66-F1
#
_entry.id   AF-A0A7S0AI66-F1
#
_cell.length_a   1.000
_cell.length_b   1.000
_cell.length_c   1.000
_cell.angle_alpha   90.00
_cell.angle_beta   90.00
_cell.angle_gamma   90.00
#
_symmetry.space_group_name_H-M   'P 1'
#
loop_
_entity.id
_entity.type
_entity.pdbx_description
1 polymer ?
#
loop_
_entity_poly.entity_id
_entity_poly.type
_entity_poly.pdbx_seq_one_letter_code
_entity_poly.pdbx_strand_id
1 'polypeptide(L)'
;DVTLDEVTYYLKKQSEELQERSQRKRSSMDVHALEKGWADMPRLFALWDKDGDGYLNREEIAMGINRWRTTHRNECKISLAECLILMDEVDVDSNRVLDKMEFGAFLARFSLATGVQLNRLVAFFLDEYQDNDDQKNSRGGGLGTRQASSGRQAKPRSQGFFGSLMA
;
A
#
# COMPACT_ATOMS: atom_id res chain seq x y z
N ASP A 1 32.34 -48.42 21.17
CA ASP A 1 31.64 -47.55 22.13
C ASP A 1 31.84 -46.10 21.75
N VAL A 2 30.80 -45.42 21.27
CA VAL A 2 30.84 -43.96 21.08
C VAL A 2 30.77 -43.35 22.46
N THR A 3 31.76 -42.55 22.83
CA THR A 3 31.83 -41.98 24.18
C THR A 3 30.76 -40.91 24.35
N LEU A 4 30.30 -40.71 25.58
CA LEU A 4 29.28 -39.68 25.88
C LEU A 4 29.75 -38.28 25.39
N ASP A 5 31.06 -38.02 25.43
CA ASP A 5 31.65 -36.76 24.96
C ASP A 5 31.56 -36.59 23.45
N GLU A 6 31.72 -37.66 22.66
CA GLU A 6 31.52 -37.61 21.21
C GLU A 6 30.07 -37.29 20.86
N VAL A 7 29.10 -37.96 21.50
CA VAL A 7 27.68 -37.72 21.26
C VAL A 7 27.30 -36.28 21.64
N THR A 8 27.81 -35.80 22.77
CA THR A 8 27.53 -34.44 23.26
C THR A 8 28.15 -33.38 22.33
N TYR A 9 29.36 -33.62 21.83
CA TYR A 9 30.01 -32.77 20.83
C TYR A 9 29.20 -32.67 19.53
N TYR A 10 28.71 -33.80 19.00
CA TYR A 10 27.90 -33.81 17.78
C TYR A 10 26.57 -33.07 17.95
N LEU A 11 25.88 -33.28 19.07
CA LEU A 11 24.61 -32.58 19.35
C LEU A 11 24.81 -31.07 19.50
N LYS A 12 25.87 -30.65 20.19
CA LYS A 12 26.22 -29.25 20.34
C LYS A 12 26.56 -28.61 18.98
N LYS A 13 27.39 -29.27 18.17
CA LYS A 13 27.75 -28.80 16.82
C LYS A 13 26.53 -28.66 15.91
N GLN A 14 25.61 -29.62 15.93
CA GLN A 14 24.36 -29.53 15.18
C GLN A 14 23.47 -28.37 15.65
N SER A 15 23.43 -28.11 16.97
CA SER A 15 22.68 -26.98 17.52
C SER A 15 23.28 -25.62 17.13
N GLU A 16 24.61 -25.52 17.08
CA GLU A 16 25.33 -24.31 16.67
C GLU A 16 25.17 -24.02 15.17
N GLU A 17 25.31 -25.03 14.30
CA GLU A 17 25.10 -24.88 12.85
C GLU A 17 23.66 -24.48 12.51
N LEU A 18 22.67 -25.03 13.23
CA LEU A 18 21.28 -24.63 13.06
C LEU A 18 21.03 -23.21 13.55
N GLN A 19 21.64 -22.80 14.66
CA GLN A 19 21.56 -21.42 15.16
C GLN A 19 22.21 -20.44 14.18
N GLU A 20 23.40 -20.74 13.66
CA GLU A 20 24.07 -19.90 12.67
C GLU A 20 23.30 -19.85 11.36
N ARG A 21 22.72 -20.96 10.90
CA ARG A 21 21.87 -20.99 9.70
C ARG A 21 20.60 -20.19 9.90
N SER A 22 19.99 -20.26 11.09
CA SER A 22 18.82 -19.45 11.46
C SER A 22 19.17 -17.98 11.61
N GLN A 23 20.31 -17.64 12.20
CA GLN A 23 20.80 -16.27 12.33
C GLN A 23 21.16 -15.69 10.96
N ARG A 24 21.92 -16.41 10.13
CA ARG A 24 22.22 -16.01 8.75
C ARG A 24 20.97 -15.88 7.90
N LYS A 25 19.98 -16.77 8.04
CA LYS A 25 18.67 -16.61 7.39
C LYS A 25 17.92 -15.39 7.90
N ARG A 26 17.87 -15.15 9.21
CA ARG A 26 17.27 -13.95 9.78
C ARG A 26 17.96 -12.68 9.25
N SER A 27 19.28 -12.60 9.33
CA SER A 27 20.06 -11.47 8.83
C SER A 27 19.93 -11.28 7.31
N SER A 28 19.96 -12.34 6.52
CA SER A 28 19.79 -12.26 5.07
C SER A 28 18.36 -11.89 4.67
N MET A 29 17.36 -12.34 5.44
CA MET A 29 15.94 -12.00 5.21
C MET A 29 15.65 -10.56 5.64
N ASP A 30 16.30 -10.07 6.70
CA ASP A 30 16.21 -8.68 7.15
C ASP A 30 16.86 -7.71 6.15
N VAL A 31 18.01 -8.04 5.54
CA VAL A 31 18.65 -7.19 4.51
C VAL A 31 17.78 -7.08 3.26
N HIS A 32 17.31 -8.22 2.73
CA HIS A 32 16.48 -8.21 1.52
C HIS A 32 15.11 -7.56 1.76
N ALA A 33 14.52 -7.77 2.94
CA ALA A 33 13.32 -7.07 3.36
C ALA A 33 13.53 -5.56 3.37
N LEU A 34 14.62 -5.09 3.99
CA LEU A 34 14.95 -3.67 4.05
C LEU A 34 15.14 -3.06 2.65
N GLU A 35 15.90 -3.73 1.78
CA GLU A 35 16.08 -3.31 0.38
C GLU A 35 14.74 -3.17 -0.34
N LYS A 36 13.84 -4.15 -0.18
CA LYS A 36 12.50 -4.10 -0.78
C LYS A 36 11.68 -2.92 -0.22
N GLY A 37 11.71 -2.70 1.09
CA GLY A 37 11.02 -1.56 1.71
C GLY A 37 11.46 -0.22 1.14
N TRP A 38 12.77 -0.03 0.91
CA TRP A 38 13.30 1.18 0.29
C TRP A 38 13.01 1.27 -1.21
N ALA A 39 13.05 0.15 -1.93
CA ALA A 39 12.72 0.10 -3.36
C ALA A 39 11.25 0.47 -3.64
N ASP A 40 10.35 0.10 -2.72
CA ASP A 40 8.92 0.37 -2.80
C ASP A 40 8.53 1.75 -2.19
N MET A 41 9.47 2.45 -1.55
CA MET A 41 9.24 3.78 -0.96
C MET A 41 8.70 4.81 -1.97
N PRO A 42 9.22 4.95 -3.20
CA PRO A 42 8.68 5.91 -4.17
C PRO A 42 7.23 5.64 -4.54
N ARG A 43 6.83 4.36 -4.57
CA ARG A 43 5.45 3.96 -4.84
C ARG A 43 4.53 4.31 -3.67
N LEU A 44 5.02 4.15 -2.44
CA LEU A 44 4.32 4.57 -1.24
C LEU A 44 4.19 6.10 -1.15
N PHE A 45 5.25 6.84 -1.52
CA PHE A 45 5.22 8.30 -1.56
C PHE A 45 4.09 8.79 -2.47
N ALA A 46 4.07 8.30 -3.72
CA ALA A 46 3.04 8.64 -4.69
C ALA A 46 1.62 8.20 -4.27
N LEU A 47 1.51 7.24 -3.34
CA LEU A 47 0.23 6.81 -2.81
C LEU A 47 -0.33 7.79 -1.77
N TRP A 48 0.57 8.38 -0.98
CA TRP A 48 0.22 9.34 0.08
C TRP A 48 -0.01 10.74 -0.49
N ASP A 49 0.78 11.10 -1.51
CA ASP A 49 0.67 12.34 -2.29
C ASP A 49 -0.63 12.32 -3.09
N LYS A 50 -1.64 13.06 -2.64
CA LYS A 50 -3.00 13.02 -3.21
C LYS A 50 -3.20 14.03 -4.32
N ASP A 51 -2.55 15.17 -4.23
CA ASP A 51 -2.61 16.20 -5.26
C ASP A 51 -1.54 16.00 -6.34
N GLY A 52 -0.55 15.14 -6.10
CA GLY A 52 0.50 14.79 -7.05
C GLY A 52 1.53 15.90 -7.20
N ASP A 53 1.65 16.79 -6.21
CA ASP A 53 2.55 17.94 -6.25
C ASP A 53 4.02 17.56 -6.01
N GLY A 54 4.27 16.31 -5.60
CA GLY A 54 5.61 15.78 -5.34
C GLY A 54 6.11 16.04 -3.92
N TYR A 55 5.25 16.55 -3.04
CA TYR A 55 5.47 16.82 -1.63
C TYR A 55 4.37 16.16 -0.79
N LEU A 56 4.63 15.96 0.50
CA LEU A 56 3.62 15.46 1.43
C LEU A 56 3.35 16.49 2.51
N ASN A 57 2.14 17.04 2.51
CA ASN A 57 1.76 17.97 3.55
C ASN A 57 1.37 17.22 4.85
N ARG A 58 1.24 17.98 5.95
CA ARG A 58 0.85 17.44 7.26
C ARG A 58 -0.46 16.65 7.25
N GLU A 59 -1.40 17.04 6.42
CA GLU A 59 -2.73 16.43 6.35
C GLU A 59 -2.65 15.06 5.67
N GLU A 60 -1.88 14.95 4.58
CA GLU A 60 -1.63 13.69 3.87
C GLU A 60 -0.90 12.68 4.74
N ILE A 61 0.11 13.15 5.48
CA ILE A 61 0.86 12.33 6.44
C ILE A 61 -0.06 11.88 7.58
N ALA A 62 -0.84 12.80 8.16
CA ALA A 62 -1.78 12.46 9.22
C ALA A 62 -2.83 11.44 8.74
N MET A 63 -3.33 11.57 7.51
CA MET A 63 -4.24 10.61 6.91
C MET A 63 -3.60 9.23 6.72
N GLY A 64 -2.37 9.17 6.20
CA GLY A 64 -1.60 7.94 6.04
C GLY A 64 -1.41 7.21 7.38
N ILE A 65 -0.96 7.94 8.40
CA ILE A 65 -0.71 7.40 9.74
C ILE A 65 -2.01 6.97 10.42
N ASN A 66 -3.08 7.76 10.28
CA ASN A 66 -4.35 7.42 10.89
C ASN A 66 -4.96 6.15 10.27
N ARG A 67 -4.71 5.87 8.98
CA ARG A 67 -5.05 4.57 8.36
C ARG A 67 -4.32 3.43 9.06
N TRP A 68 -3.00 3.49 9.17
CA TRP A 68 -2.22 2.47 9.89
C TRP A 68 -2.72 2.27 11.32
N ARG A 69 -2.96 3.36 12.04
CA ARG A 69 -3.44 3.33 13.44
C ARG A 69 -4.84 2.75 13.58
N THR A 70 -5.72 2.98 12.60
CA THR A 70 -7.07 2.42 12.61
C THR A 70 -7.02 0.91 12.44
N THR A 71 -6.18 0.42 11.51
CA THR A 71 -6.03 -1.02 11.26
C THR A 71 -5.23 -1.73 12.36
N HIS A 72 -4.22 -1.07 12.93
CA HIS A 72 -3.30 -1.61 13.94
C HIS A 72 -3.45 -0.94 15.31
N ARG A 73 -4.69 -0.67 15.73
CA ARG A 73 -4.99 0.09 16.97
C ARG A 73 -4.32 -0.46 18.23
N ASN A 74 -4.04 -1.76 18.25
CA ASN A 74 -3.42 -2.46 19.39
C ASN A 74 -1.89 -2.53 19.31
N GLU A 75 -1.31 -2.37 18.11
CA GLU A 75 0.14 -2.48 17.87
C GLU A 75 0.82 -1.12 17.73
N CYS A 76 0.07 -0.08 17.36
CA CYS A 76 0.58 1.28 17.21
C CYS A 76 0.71 1.96 18.58
N LYS A 77 1.94 1.98 19.11
CA LYS A 77 2.28 2.62 20.39
C LYS A 77 2.43 4.13 20.29
N ILE A 78 2.65 4.65 19.09
CA ILE A 78 2.88 6.07 18.84
C ILE A 78 1.55 6.79 18.55
N SER A 79 1.37 7.93 19.21
CA SER A 79 0.23 8.82 18.97
C SER A 79 0.39 9.63 17.68
N LEU A 80 -0.71 10.16 17.15
CA LEU A 80 -0.65 11.07 15.99
C LEU A 80 0.22 12.30 16.29
N ALA A 81 0.14 12.83 17.52
CA ALA A 81 0.95 13.97 17.94
C ALA A 81 2.45 13.65 17.92
N GLU A 82 2.86 12.50 18.44
CA GLU A 82 4.27 12.07 18.38
C GLU A 82 4.74 11.86 16.94
N CYS A 83 3.88 11.40 16.04
CA CYS A 83 4.24 11.32 14.62
C CYS A 83 4.41 12.68 13.96
N LEU A 84 3.58 13.67 14.31
CA LEU A 84 3.74 15.02 13.81
C LEU A 84 5.04 15.66 14.34
N ILE A 85 5.45 15.33 15.57
CA ILE A 85 6.78 15.70 16.08
C ILE A 85 7.87 15.03 15.23
N LEU A 86 7.76 13.75 14.91
CA LEU A 86 8.73 13.08 14.03
C LEU A 86 8.81 13.73 12.65
N MET A 87 7.68 14.22 12.11
CA MET A 87 7.66 14.99 10.87
C MET A 87 8.42 16.31 11.03
N ASP A 88 8.10 17.11 12.05
CA ASP A 88 8.79 18.38 12.30
C ASP A 88 10.30 18.18 12.56
N GLU A 89 10.73 17.02 13.07
CA GLU A 89 12.14 16.68 13.26
C GLU A 89 12.87 16.21 11.98
N VAL A 90 12.15 15.80 10.93
CA VAL A 90 12.75 15.40 9.64
C VAL A 90 12.62 16.48 8.57
N ASP A 91 11.73 17.45 8.78
CA ASP A 91 11.56 18.65 7.98
C ASP A 91 12.76 19.58 8.20
N VAL A 92 13.82 19.38 7.39
CA VAL A 92 15.12 20.06 7.59
C VAL A 92 15.04 21.50 7.15
N ASP A 93 14.29 21.79 6.10
CA ASP A 93 14.12 23.13 5.56
C ASP A 93 12.95 23.90 6.21
N SER A 94 12.21 23.25 7.13
CA SER A 94 11.08 23.80 7.87
C SER A 94 9.96 24.33 6.96
N ASN A 95 9.83 23.76 5.76
CA ASN A 95 8.84 24.15 4.77
C ASN A 95 7.44 23.57 5.09
N ARG A 96 7.32 22.72 6.12
CA ARG A 96 6.09 22.07 6.62
C ARG A 96 5.48 21.06 5.65
N VAL A 97 6.25 20.63 4.65
CA VAL A 97 5.96 19.53 3.74
C VAL A 97 7.14 18.55 3.78
N LEU A 98 6.95 17.31 3.36
CA LEU A 98 8.06 16.36 3.22
C LEU A 98 8.32 16.10 1.76
N ASP A 99 9.57 16.29 1.34
CA ASP A 99 10.04 15.75 0.07
C ASP A 99 10.30 14.24 0.16
N LYS A 100 10.72 13.62 -0.96
CA LYS A 100 11.01 12.17 -1.01
C LYS A 100 12.10 11.73 -0.05
N MET A 101 13.13 12.56 0.16
CA MET A 101 14.26 12.25 1.04
C MET A 101 13.82 12.34 2.50
N GLU A 102 13.10 13.40 2.85
CA GLU A 102 12.58 13.64 4.19
C GLU A 102 11.50 12.60 4.56
N PHE A 103 10.66 12.21 3.60
CA PHE A 103 9.71 11.11 3.78
C PHE A 103 10.42 9.77 4.05
N GLY A 104 11.54 9.51 3.38
CA GLY A 104 12.36 8.33 3.68
C GLY A 104 12.89 8.35 5.12
N ALA A 105 13.39 9.49 5.58
CA ALA A 105 13.83 9.67 6.96
C ALA A 105 12.67 9.52 7.96
N PHE A 106 11.50 10.07 7.64
CA PHE A 106 10.28 9.92 8.41
C PHE A 106 9.90 8.45 8.58
N LEU A 107 9.84 7.68 7.48
CA LEU A 107 9.50 6.26 7.53
C LEU A 107 10.50 5.44 8.34
N ALA A 108 11.79 5.75 8.24
CA ALA A 108 12.82 5.10 9.05
C ALA A 108 12.61 5.37 10.55
N ARG A 109 12.32 6.62 10.93
CA ARG A 109 12.03 6.96 12.33
C ARG A 109 10.72 6.37 12.82
N PHE A 110 9.68 6.37 11.97
CA PHE A 110 8.40 5.78 12.28
C PHE A 110 8.50 4.26 12.48
N SER A 111 9.30 3.57 11.65
CA SER A 111 9.66 2.16 11.80
C SER A 111 10.33 1.89 13.15
N LEU A 112 11.29 2.73 13.55
CA LEU A 112 11.95 2.63 14.85
C LEU A 112 10.98 2.90 16.02
N ALA A 113 10.15 3.93 15.91
CA ALA A 113 9.23 4.33 16.99
C ALA A 113 8.10 3.32 17.22
N THR A 114 7.60 2.71 16.14
CA THR A 114 6.59 1.64 16.22
C THR A 114 7.20 0.27 16.54
N GLY A 115 8.49 0.10 16.29
CA GLY A 115 9.17 -1.20 16.36
C GLY A 115 8.78 -2.14 15.22
N VAL A 116 8.12 -1.64 14.17
CA VAL A 116 7.70 -2.39 13.00
C VAL A 116 8.71 -2.18 11.89
N GLN A 117 9.19 -3.25 11.26
CA GLN A 117 10.16 -3.16 10.17
C GLN A 117 9.60 -2.36 8.98
N LEU A 118 10.44 -1.53 8.34
CA LEU A 118 10.07 -0.65 7.22
C LEU A 118 9.33 -1.39 6.09
N ASN A 119 9.83 -2.55 5.68
CA ASN A 119 9.22 -3.37 4.63
C ASN A 119 7.79 -3.79 4.97
N ARG A 120 7.48 -4.01 6.25
CA ARG A 120 6.13 -4.39 6.68
C ARG A 120 5.19 -3.19 6.65
N LEU A 121 5.69 -2.01 7.03
CA LEU A 121 4.95 -0.75 6.89
C LEU A 121 4.65 -0.47 5.41
N VAL A 122 5.67 -0.51 4.56
CA VAL A 122 5.53 -0.23 3.13
C VAL A 122 4.62 -1.25 2.46
N ALA A 123 4.81 -2.54 2.76
CA ALA A 123 3.95 -3.60 2.22
C ALA A 123 2.49 -3.39 2.62
N PHE A 124 2.19 -3.08 3.87
CA PHE A 124 0.81 -2.83 4.31
C PHE A 124 0.12 -1.72 3.52
N PHE A 125 0.80 -0.57 3.38
CA PHE A 125 0.21 0.54 2.66
C PHE A 125 0.07 0.28 1.16
N LEU A 126 0.96 -0.55 0.57
CA LEU A 126 0.86 -0.95 -0.83
C LEU A 126 -0.17 -2.06 -1.10
N ASP A 127 -0.34 -2.99 -0.16
CA ASP A 127 -1.26 -4.13 -0.26
C ASP A 127 -2.72 -3.67 -0.20
N GLU A 128 -3.04 -2.70 0.67
CA GLU A 128 -4.38 -2.08 0.71
C GLU A 128 -4.79 -1.36 -0.59
N TYR A 129 -3.84 -1.07 -1.49
CA TYR A 129 -4.13 -0.40 -2.75
C TYR A 129 -4.27 -1.34 -3.95
N GLN A 130 -3.93 -2.62 -3.83
CA GLN A 130 -4.14 -3.59 -4.92
C GLN A 130 -5.61 -4.04 -5.06
N ASP A 131 -6.43 -3.92 -4.02
CA ASP A 131 -7.86 -4.25 -4.11
C ASP A 131 -8.72 -3.18 -4.82
N ASN A 132 -8.19 -1.98 -5.05
CA ASN A 132 -8.98 -0.86 -5.60
C ASN A 132 -8.85 -0.65 -7.12
N ASP A 133 -7.88 -1.30 -7.79
CA ASP A 133 -7.69 -1.16 -9.24
C ASP A 133 -8.48 -2.21 -10.05
N ASP A 134 -8.68 -3.41 -9.50
CA ASP A 134 -9.43 -4.48 -10.18
C ASP A 134 -10.93 -4.18 -10.32
N GLN A 135 -11.48 -3.25 -9.54
CA GLN A 135 -12.90 -2.88 -9.65
C GLN A 135 -13.19 -1.77 -10.67
N LYS A 136 -12.16 -1.13 -11.27
CA LYS A 136 -12.35 -0.10 -12.32
C LYS A 136 -12.19 -0.61 -13.75
N ASN A 137 -11.62 -1.80 -13.97
CA ASN A 137 -11.39 -2.30 -15.34
C ASN A 137 -12.51 -3.22 -15.90
N SER A 138 -13.61 -3.45 -15.17
CA SER A 138 -14.72 -4.30 -15.63
C SER A 138 -15.77 -3.61 -16.53
N ARG A 139 -15.49 -2.43 -17.10
CA ARG A 139 -16.46 -1.70 -17.95
C ARG A 139 -16.00 -1.30 -19.35
N GLY A 140 -14.92 -1.85 -19.87
CA GLY A 140 -14.47 -1.51 -21.23
C GLY A 140 -13.71 -2.60 -21.96
N GLY A 141 -14.43 -3.43 -22.74
CA GLY A 141 -13.86 -4.02 -23.96
C GLY A 141 -14.02 -5.53 -24.13
N GLY A 142 -14.71 -5.93 -25.21
CA GLY A 142 -14.75 -7.31 -25.72
C GLY A 142 -16.08 -7.64 -26.42
N LEU A 143 -16.32 -7.15 -27.64
CA LEU A 143 -16.34 -7.95 -28.90
C LEU A 143 -17.18 -9.25 -28.78
N GLY A 144 -18.25 -9.53 -29.52
CA GLY A 144 -18.71 -9.06 -30.82
C GLY A 144 -19.21 -10.29 -31.60
N THR A 145 -20.47 -10.35 -31.98
CA THR A 145 -20.95 -11.24 -33.05
C THR A 145 -22.02 -10.55 -33.89
N ARG A 146 -21.69 -10.39 -35.17
CA ARG A 146 -22.59 -10.00 -36.25
C ARG A 146 -23.68 -11.06 -36.44
N GLN A 147 -24.90 -10.64 -36.76
CA GLN A 147 -25.56 -11.10 -38.00
C GLN A 147 -26.77 -10.24 -38.34
N ALA A 148 -26.88 -9.95 -39.64
CA ALA A 148 -27.89 -9.16 -40.29
C ALA A 148 -29.15 -9.97 -40.61
N SER A 149 -30.32 -9.34 -40.63
CA SER A 149 -31.41 -9.73 -41.53
C SER A 149 -32.54 -8.67 -41.57
N SER A 150 -32.55 -7.94 -42.69
CA SER A 150 -33.73 -7.65 -43.54
C SER A 150 -35.05 -7.13 -42.93
N GLY A 151 -35.36 -5.87 -43.27
CA GLY A 151 -36.51 -5.57 -44.14
C GLY A 151 -37.86 -5.26 -43.48
N ARG A 152 -38.31 -4.00 -43.58
CA ARG A 152 -39.44 -3.59 -44.45
C ARG A 152 -39.77 -2.10 -44.27
N GLN A 153 -39.87 -1.41 -45.39
CA GLN A 153 -40.46 -0.09 -45.57
C GLN A 153 -41.98 -0.14 -45.37
N ALA A 154 -42.58 0.92 -44.81
CA ALA A 154 -43.86 1.47 -45.28
C ALA A 154 -44.08 2.91 -44.75
N LYS A 155 -44.73 3.70 -45.60
CA LYS A 155 -44.88 5.16 -45.65
C LYS A 155 -46.00 5.74 -44.74
N PRO A 156 -46.13 7.09 -44.65
CA PRO A 156 -46.99 7.84 -43.73
C PRO A 156 -48.35 8.25 -44.35
N ARG A 157 -49.32 8.68 -43.50
CA ARG A 157 -50.53 9.50 -43.80
C ARG A 157 -51.34 9.71 -42.50
N SER A 158 -51.43 10.93 -41.96
CA SER A 158 -52.42 12.01 -42.18
C SER A 158 -53.81 11.84 -41.53
N GLN A 159 -54.22 12.89 -40.81
CA GLN A 159 -55.58 13.43 -40.58
C GLN A 159 -56.43 13.07 -39.33
N GLY A 160 -57.02 14.13 -38.78
CA GLY A 160 -58.14 14.22 -37.81
C GLY A 160 -57.67 14.73 -36.44
N PHE A 161 -57.83 15.99 -36.00
CA PHE A 161 -58.83 17.05 -36.20
C PHE A 161 -60.26 16.67 -35.81
N PHE A 162 -60.52 16.65 -34.50
CA PHE A 162 -61.75 17.07 -33.81
C PHE A 162 -61.25 17.56 -32.43
N GLY A 163 -61.51 18.77 -31.92
CA GLY A 163 -62.60 19.69 -32.18
C GLY A 163 -63.63 19.57 -31.04
N SER A 164 -63.58 20.51 -30.09
CA SER A 164 -64.63 20.91 -29.14
C SER A 164 -64.88 20.03 -27.91
N LEU A 165 -64.72 20.60 -26.70
CA LEU A 165 -65.85 21.25 -26.02
C LEU A 165 -65.35 22.02 -24.78
N MET A 166 -65.58 23.34 -24.77
CA MET A 166 -65.60 24.17 -23.56
C MET A 166 -66.93 23.96 -22.83
N ALA A 167 -66.87 23.88 -21.50
CA ALA A 167 -67.81 24.53 -20.57
C ALA A 167 -67.13 24.61 -19.20
#